data_AF-A0A6N2JUF8-F1
#
_entry.id   AF-A0A6N2JUF8-F1
#
_cell.length_a   1.000
_cell.length_b   1.000
_cell.length_c   1.000
_cell.angle_alpha   90.00
_cell.angle_beta   90.00
_cell.angle_gamma   90.00
#
_symmetry.space_group_name_H-M   'P 1'
#
loop_
_entity.id
_entity.type
_entity.pdbx_description
1 polymer ?
#
loop_
_entity_poly.entity_id
_entity_poly.type
_entity_poly.pdbx_seq_one_letter_code
_entity_poly.pdbx_strand_id
1 'polypeptide(L)'
;MRRIDAIAIMVAFFGFGGVAFWVFRASGFDATNAGVWSQVVLVGVLIAWISTYVFRAMTKTMTYNQQLDDYKKAVLTKKLEEMSPEERESLLAEVDAENKLAQTSAQNAIKDE
;
A
#
# COMPACT_ATOMS: atom_id res chain seq x y z
N MET A 1 -1.88 2.53 19.90
CA MET A 1 -2.86 3.57 20.28
C MET A 1 -3.35 3.31 21.69
N ARG A 2 -3.44 4.34 22.52
CA ARG A 2 -4.08 4.27 23.83
C ARG A 2 -5.60 4.32 23.66
N ARG A 3 -6.36 3.77 24.60
CA ARG A 3 -7.84 3.81 24.58
C ARG A 3 -8.40 5.23 24.43
N ILE A 4 -7.72 6.23 25.00
CA ILE A 4 -8.11 7.65 24.94
C ILE A 4 -7.98 8.18 23.51
N ASP A 5 -6.96 7.75 22.78
CA ASP A 5 -6.73 8.19 21.39
C ASP A 5 -7.91 7.75 20.50
N ALA A 6 -8.41 6.53 20.69
CA ALA A 6 -9.56 6.03 19.95
C ALA A 6 -10.85 6.81 20.25
N ILE A 7 -11.08 7.15 21.53
CA ILE A 7 -12.23 7.96 21.94
C ILE A 7 -12.12 9.37 21.37
N ALA A 8 -10.94 9.99 21.41
CA ALA A 8 -10.72 11.31 20.84
C ALA A 8 -10.99 11.35 19.33
N ILE A 9 -10.51 10.35 18.59
CA ILE A 9 -10.78 10.21 17.15
C ILE A 9 -12.28 10.07 16.90
N MET A 10 -12.97 9.22 17.67
CA MET A 10 -14.42 9.04 17.57
C MET A 10 -15.16 10.37 17.76
N VAL A 11 -14.88 11.08 18.86
CA VAL A 11 -15.54 12.36 19.17
C VAL A 11 -15.23 13.41 18.09
N ALA A 12 -13.99 13.51 17.63
CA ALA A 12 -13.60 14.42 16.56
C ALA A 12 -14.33 14.08 15.24
N PHE A 13 -14.45 12.81 14.91
CA PHE A 13 -15.09 12.35 13.68
C PHE A 13 -16.60 12.64 13.67
N PHE A 14 -17.31 12.34 14.76
CA PHE A 14 -18.72 12.70 14.88
C PHE A 14 -18.94 14.20 14.98
N GLY A 15 -18.06 14.92 15.70
CA GLY A 15 -18.05 16.38 15.76
C GLY A 15 -17.91 17.01 14.38
N PHE A 16 -17.00 16.49 13.55
CA PHE A 16 -16.83 16.91 12.16
C PHE A 16 -18.12 16.72 11.34
N GLY A 17 -18.85 15.62 11.53
CA GLY A 17 -20.16 15.41 10.90
C GLY A 17 -21.21 16.44 11.31
N GLY A 18 -21.27 16.77 12.61
CA GLY A 18 -22.14 17.81 13.13
C GLY A 18 -21.80 19.21 12.60
N VAL A 19 -20.50 19.50 12.43
CA VAL A 19 -20.03 20.74 11.78
C VAL A 19 -20.45 20.76 10.31
N ALA A 20 -20.27 19.66 9.57
CA ALA A 20 -20.69 19.56 8.18
C ALA A 20 -22.20 19.79 8.02
N PHE A 21 -23.02 19.22 8.91
CA PHE A 21 -24.46 19.49 8.95
C PHE A 21 -24.77 20.98 9.11
N TRP A 22 -24.12 21.66 10.06
CA TRP A 22 -24.31 23.10 10.28
C TRP A 22 -23.89 23.94 9.08
N VAL A 23 -22.79 23.58 8.40
CA VAL A 23 -22.34 24.23 7.16
C VAL A 23 -23.39 24.10 6.05
N PHE A 24 -23.99 22.91 5.87
CA PHE A 24 -25.06 22.72 4.89
C PHE A 24 -26.32 23.51 5.25
N ARG A 25 -26.70 23.55 6.53
CA ARG A 25 -27.82 24.38 7.00
C ARG A 25 -27.59 25.87 6.72
N ALA A 26 -26.38 26.38 7.00
CA ALA A 26 -26.02 27.77 6.72
C ALA A 26 -26.00 28.09 5.21
N SER A 27 -25.76 27.09 4.37
CA SER A 27 -25.81 27.19 2.90
C SER A 27 -27.23 27.09 2.31
N GLY A 28 -28.27 27.03 3.15
CA GLY A 28 -29.67 27.04 2.73
C GLY A 28 -30.34 25.66 2.57
N PHE A 29 -29.68 24.57 2.97
CA PHE A 29 -30.28 23.24 2.93
C PHE A 29 -31.33 23.10 4.04
N ASP A 30 -32.46 22.45 3.75
CA ASP A 30 -33.37 22.00 4.80
C ASP A 30 -32.70 20.94 5.69
N ALA A 31 -33.31 20.66 6.85
CA ALA A 31 -32.71 19.78 7.84
C ALA A 31 -32.52 18.34 7.31
N THR A 32 -33.44 17.85 6.48
CA THR A 32 -33.36 16.49 5.93
C THR A 32 -32.20 16.41 4.94
N ASN A 33 -32.14 17.32 3.97
CA ASN A 33 -31.06 17.34 2.98
C ASN A 33 -29.69 17.60 3.61
N ALA A 34 -29.58 18.52 4.58
CA ALA A 34 -28.35 18.75 5.32
C ALA A 34 -27.89 17.48 6.07
N GLY A 35 -28.82 16.73 6.65
CA GLY A 35 -28.57 15.45 7.29
C GLY A 35 -27.97 14.43 6.31
N VAL A 36 -28.63 14.22 5.17
CA VAL A 36 -28.18 13.27 4.13
C VAL A 36 -26.78 13.63 3.63
N TRP A 37 -26.54 14.88 3.26
CA TRP A 37 -25.23 15.30 2.72
C TRP A 37 -24.11 15.26 3.76
N SER A 38 -24.40 15.58 5.02
CA SER A 38 -23.42 15.41 6.11
C SER A 38 -23.01 13.95 6.28
N GLN A 39 -23.94 13.00 6.14
CA GLN A 39 -23.67 11.57 6.20
C GLN A 39 -22.86 11.10 4.99
N VAL A 40 -23.18 11.59 3.78
CA VAL A 40 -22.40 11.30 2.56
C VAL A 40 -20.95 11.75 2.74
N VAL A 41 -20.72 12.93 3.31
CA VAL A 41 -19.37 13.42 3.61
C VAL A 41 -18.65 12.50 4.60
N LEU A 42 -19.29 12.12 5.71
CA LEU A 42 -18.70 11.21 6.70
C LEU A 42 -18.32 9.86 6.08
N VAL A 43 -19.25 9.23 5.36
CA VAL A 43 -19.00 7.95 4.70
C VAL A 43 -17.92 8.09 3.63
N GLY A 44 -17.92 9.16 2.85
CA GLY A 44 -16.89 9.45 1.86
C GLY A 44 -15.49 9.55 2.46
N VAL A 45 -15.36 10.25 3.60
CA VAL A 45 -14.09 10.33 4.34
C VAL A 45 -13.66 8.96 4.86
N LEU A 46 -14.59 8.13 5.38
CA LEU A 46 -14.26 6.76 5.81
C LEU A 46 -13.79 5.89 4.64
N ILE A 47 -14.47 5.96 3.50
CA ILE A 47 -14.06 5.24 2.30
C ILE A 47 -12.65 5.68 1.90
N ALA A 48 -12.40 6.99 1.80
CA ALA A 48 -11.08 7.52 1.48
C ALA A 48 -10.01 7.02 2.48
N TRP A 49 -10.31 7.01 3.78
CA TRP A 49 -9.42 6.50 4.81
C TRP A 49 -9.12 5.01 4.61
N ILE A 50 -10.15 4.18 4.42
CA ILE A 50 -10.00 2.72 4.23
C ILE A 50 -9.21 2.43 2.94
N SER A 51 -9.48 3.17 1.87
CA SER A 51 -8.73 3.05 0.61
C SER A 51 -7.23 3.23 0.80
N THR A 52 -6.78 4.07 1.75
CA THR A 52 -5.34 4.19 2.06
C THR A 52 -4.74 2.89 2.60
N TYR A 53 -5.50 2.09 3.34
CA TYR A 53 -5.04 0.78 3.82
C TYR A 53 -4.98 -0.21 2.67
N VAL A 54 -6.04 -0.27 1.86
CA VAL A 54 -6.11 -1.16 0.68
C VAL A 54 -4.95 -0.86 -0.28
N PHE A 55 -4.70 0.42 -0.57
CA PHE A 55 -3.60 0.84 -1.44
C PHE A 55 -2.25 0.33 -0.91
N ARG A 56 -1.93 0.57 0.37
CA ARG A 56 -0.68 0.08 0.99
C ARG A 56 -0.55 -1.44 0.96
N ALA A 57 -1.67 -2.15 1.08
CA ALA A 57 -1.68 -3.61 1.01
C ALA A 57 -1.38 -4.09 -0.42
N MET A 58 -2.01 -3.48 -1.43
CA MET A 58 -1.77 -3.79 -2.84
C MET A 58 -0.35 -3.46 -3.29
N THR A 59 0.19 -2.32 -2.87
CA THR A 59 1.57 -1.91 -3.20
C THR A 59 2.62 -2.63 -2.36
N LYS A 60 2.21 -3.52 -1.45
CA LYS A 60 3.09 -4.25 -0.54
C LYS A 60 4.01 -3.34 0.29
N THR A 61 3.66 -2.08 0.53
CA THR A 61 4.47 -1.14 1.32
C THR A 61 4.25 -1.26 2.83
N MET A 62 3.93 -2.46 3.30
CA MET A 62 3.75 -2.76 4.72
C MET A 62 5.06 -3.23 5.34
N THR A 63 5.24 -2.98 6.64
CA THR A 63 6.44 -3.36 7.39
C THR A 63 6.74 -4.85 7.31
N TYR A 64 5.73 -5.72 7.25
CA TYR A 64 5.95 -7.16 7.09
C TYR A 64 6.62 -7.51 5.75
N ASN A 65 6.27 -6.83 4.67
CA ASN A 65 6.88 -7.09 3.36
C ASN A 65 8.35 -6.68 3.34
N GLN A 66 8.70 -5.56 3.98
CA GLN A 66 10.09 -5.14 4.14
C GLN A 66 10.87 -6.15 4.97
N GLN A 67 10.34 -6.55 6.14
CA GLN A 67 10.97 -7.58 6.98
C GLN A 67 11.19 -8.90 6.24
N LEU A 68 10.23 -9.33 5.43
CA LEU A 68 10.34 -10.55 4.65
C LEU A 68 11.42 -10.44 3.56
N ASP A 69 11.51 -9.30 2.89
CA ASP A 69 12.53 -9.03 1.87
C ASP A 69 13.94 -8.98 2.48
N ASP A 70 14.09 -8.25 3.58
CA ASP A 70 15.34 -8.14 4.33
C ASP A 70 15.81 -9.50 4.84
N TYR A 71 14.89 -10.31 5.38
CA TYR A 71 15.18 -11.67 5.82
C TYR A 71 15.66 -12.56 4.66
N LYS A 72 14.93 -12.54 3.53
CA LYS A 72 15.30 -13.31 2.34
C LYS A 72 16.68 -12.94 1.83
N LYS A 73 16.96 -11.63 1.75
CA LYS A 73 18.28 -11.11 1.34
C LYS A 73 19.37 -11.59 2.28
N ALA A 74 19.20 -11.42 3.59
CA ALA A 74 20.20 -11.86 4.56
C ALA A 74 20.51 -13.36 4.48
N VAL A 75 19.48 -14.20 4.33
CA VAL A 75 19.66 -15.66 4.19
C VAL A 75 20.38 -16.00 2.88
N LEU A 76 20.02 -15.34 1.77
CA LEU A 76 20.66 -15.60 0.47
C LEU A 76 22.13 -15.15 0.47
N THR A 77 22.42 -13.96 1.02
CA THR A 77 23.79 -13.46 1.17
C THR A 77 24.64 -14.44 1.99
N LYS A 78 24.14 -14.91 3.14
CA LYS A 78 24.86 -15.88 3.95
C LYS A 78 25.15 -17.19 3.19
N LYS A 79 24.18 -17.69 2.43
CA LYS A 79 24.37 -18.88 1.59
C LYS A 79 25.42 -18.68 0.51
N LEU A 80 25.51 -17.49 -0.08
CA LEU A 80 26.55 -17.15 -1.06
C LEU A 80 27.93 -17.05 -0.39
N GLU A 81 28.02 -16.47 0.80
CA GLU A 81 29.29 -16.38 1.55
C GLU A 81 29.83 -17.75 1.97
N GLU A 82 28.95 -18.70 2.26
CA GLU A 82 29.30 -20.08 2.64
C GLU A 82 29.66 -20.98 1.45
N MET A 83 29.41 -20.53 0.21
CA MET A 83 29.60 -21.30 -1.01
C MET A 83 31.04 -21.23 -1.54
N SER A 84 31.52 -22.30 -2.19
CA SER A 84 32.87 -22.28 -2.77
C SER A 84 32.99 -21.22 -3.88
N PRO A 85 34.21 -20.71 -4.16
CA PRO A 85 34.42 -19.79 -5.27
C PRO A 85 33.99 -20.37 -6.62
N GLU A 86 34.22 -21.68 -6.87
CA GLU A 86 33.84 -22.33 -8.13
C GLU A 86 32.31 -22.45 -8.28
N GLU A 87 31.62 -22.78 -7.19
CA GLU A 87 30.16 -22.86 -7.17
C GLU A 87 29.51 -21.48 -7.36
N ARG A 88 30.12 -20.41 -6.84
CA ARG A 88 29.64 -19.04 -7.07
C ARG A 88 29.83 -18.60 -8.52
N GLU A 89 30.98 -18.90 -9.11
CA GLU A 89 31.24 -18.57 -10.52
C GLU A 89 30.28 -19.31 -11.46
N SER A 90 29.96 -20.57 -11.18
CA SER A 90 28.99 -21.32 -11.98
C SER A 90 27.58 -20.74 -11.88
N LEU A 91 27.13 -20.36 -10.68
CA LEU A 91 25.84 -19.69 -10.48
C LEU A 91 25.76 -18.33 -11.17
N LEU A 92 26.84 -17.53 -11.12
CA LEU A 92 26.89 -16.25 -11.84
C LEU A 92 26.79 -16.45 -13.36
N ALA A 93 27.47 -17.47 -13.89
CA ALA A 93 27.38 -17.81 -15.31
C ALA A 93 25.97 -18.26 -15.72
N GLU A 94 25.28 -19.01 -14.87
CA GLU A 94 23.90 -19.44 -15.11
C GLU A 94 22.92 -18.26 -15.11
N VAL A 95 23.01 -17.36 -14.12
CA VAL A 95 22.17 -16.15 -14.02
C VAL A 95 22.39 -15.21 -15.19
N ASP A 96 23.64 -15.02 -15.63
CA ASP A 96 23.96 -14.19 -16.80
C ASP A 96 23.40 -14.77 -18.10
N ALA A 97 23.40 -16.10 -18.23
CA ALA A 97 22.78 -16.78 -19.37
C ALA A 97 21.26 -16.60 -19.37
N GLU A 98 20.60 -16.77 -18.21
CA GLU A 98 19.15 -16.58 -18.08
C GLU A 98 18.73 -15.13 -18.36
N ASN A 99 19.47 -14.15 -17.86
CA ASN A 99 19.22 -12.73 -18.12
C ASN A 99 19.32 -12.38 -19.61
N LYS A 100 20.32 -12.93 -20.32
CA LYS A 100 20.46 -12.73 -21.78
C LYS A 100 19.29 -13.36 -22.55
N LEU A 101 18.82 -14.53 -22.12
CA LEU A 101 17.65 -15.18 -22.71
C LEU A 101 16.37 -14.37 -22.47
N ALA A 102 16.17 -13.84 -21.26
CA ALA A 102 15.05 -12.98 -20.92
C ALA A 102 15.05 -11.67 -21.74
N GLN A 103 16.23 -11.07 -21.94
CA GLN A 103 16.37 -9.86 -22.77
C GLN A 103 16.11 -10.13 -24.25
N THR A 104 16.62 -11.25 -24.77
CA THR A 104 16.42 -11.66 -26.17
C THR A 104 14.96 -11.97 -26.46
N SER A 105 14.28 -12.66 -25.55
CA SER A 105 12.84 -12.96 -25.67
C SER A 105 11.98 -11.70 -25.58
N ALA A 106 12.28 -10.77 -24.67
CA ALA A 106 11.63 -9.46 -24.62
C ALA A 106 11.86 -8.64 -25.90
N GLN A 107 13.07 -8.68 -26.48
CA GLN A 107 13.38 -7.94 -27.70
C GLN A 107 12.71 -8.52 -28.95
N ASN A 108 12.56 -9.84 -29.03
CA ASN A 108 11.82 -10.49 -30.13
C ASN A 108 10.32 -10.20 -30.04
N ALA A 109 9.73 -10.23 -28.84
CA ALA A 109 8.31 -9.92 -28.65
C ALA A 109 7.92 -8.48 -29.07
N ILE A 110 8.85 -7.52 -28.98
CA ILE A 110 8.63 -6.12 -29.44
C ILE A 110 8.78 -5.99 -30.96
N LYS A 111 9.48 -6.92 -31.62
CA LYS A 111 9.74 -6.87 -33.07
C LYS A 111 8.63 -7.55 -33.89
N ASP A 112 7.83 -8.39 -33.23
CA ASP A 112 6.73 -9.16 -33.81
C ASP A 112 5.36 -8.44 -33.69
N GLU A 113 5.33 -7.22 -33.14
CA GLU A 113 4.18 -6.31 -33.02
C GLU A 113 4.33 -5.10 -33.96
#